data_AF-A0A850AFC8-F1
#
_entry.id   AF-A0A850AFC8-F1
#
_cell.length_a   1.000
_cell.length_b   1.000
_cell.length_c   1.000
_cell.angle_alpha   90.00
_cell.angle_beta   90.00
_cell.angle_gamma   90.00
#
_symmetry.space_group_name_H-M   'P 1'
#
loop_
_entity.id
_entity.type
_entity.pdbx_description
1 polymer ?
#
loop_
_entity_poly.entity_id
_entity_poly.type
_entity_poly.pdbx_seq_one_letter_code
_entity_poly.pdbx_strand_id
1 'polypeptide(L)'
;MMYNHKIFDSPYNSYGDESLALEDSYNNAIARVILVAIRNGLLPTFFYGQNPLQLMRAIIVEPGKRFEFHSPNFMLDTLPRAFFSAPGDSPPENSPFSPRPVKGKILRDEAGRFYEKIGSQVRPLYKLVSGPHGDIVELVPSFQRRAGMEIPGSDKPSPFPEEVPENAEEILEEVQPSSERIAKKLPDSEALSRPATPPPAFPFFRALFPGPGLQRPAQWGDFKQMLKPQVAHPEALKDEQRLPCYVQIYEVKSALRLESLAAAILGDGQDAGQLGLFTFEAARKLRLEAVLQQRPRLPLQIPREPGVLLPFDLVFRLQLAKAPSRNGTDHYNGQSQRGATATVNERFEPEASLNNNTLSPPYNESGWTQNPPAAKPEEFVPPASRINTGSDADSIHPKRDIPRQFLKLHEFRFSREEVLYDMRLEESSQGWLNPFFRWLKGLFAENKALRKWQALLRGKNIEEQLWAVRPPKGMLSHPAIRDWACQTLAMAGYDPQTMLPEWEVFWRRKGV
;
A
#
# COMPACT_ATOMS: atom_id res chain seq x y z
N MET A 1 54.21 22.49 64.08
CA MET A 1 53.14 21.58 64.53
C MET A 1 52.51 21.00 63.27
N MET A 2 52.91 19.81 62.83
CA MET A 2 52.25 18.51 63.10
C MET A 2 50.80 18.50 62.54
N TYR A 3 50.38 17.73 61.54
CA TYR A 3 50.82 16.42 61.00
C TYR A 3 50.45 16.23 59.50
N ASN A 4 51.35 15.54 58.76
CA ASN A 4 51.20 14.51 57.70
C ASN A 4 50.06 14.52 56.65
N HIS A 5 50.42 14.44 55.36
CA HIS A 5 50.65 13.16 54.62
C HIS A 5 51.15 13.49 53.20
N LYS A 6 52.44 13.30 52.90
CA LYS A 6 53.03 12.20 52.10
C LYS A 6 52.22 11.78 50.85
N ILE A 7 52.71 12.24 49.71
CA ILE A 7 52.48 11.74 48.36
C ILE A 7 53.59 10.71 48.08
N PHE A 8 53.24 9.46 47.77
CA PHE A 8 54.01 8.55 46.90
C PHE A 8 53.18 7.28 46.58
N ASP A 9 53.02 7.03 45.29
CA ASP A 9 52.76 5.80 44.52
C ASP A 9 51.79 4.70 45.01
N SER A 10 50.83 4.37 44.15
CA SER A 10 50.51 2.96 43.85
C SER A 10 49.97 2.80 42.41
N PRO A 11 50.45 1.80 41.65
CA PRO A 11 49.89 1.38 40.37
C PRO A 11 48.71 0.40 40.58
N TYR A 12 48.02 0.04 39.49
CA TYR A 12 46.83 -0.83 39.36
C TYR A 12 45.46 -0.19 39.63
N ASN A 13 44.73 0.09 38.54
CA ASN A 13 43.54 -0.69 38.22
C ASN A 13 43.09 -0.46 36.77
N SER A 14 43.35 -1.48 35.96
CA SER A 14 42.67 -1.77 34.70
C SER A 14 41.35 -2.48 35.06
N TYR A 15 40.22 -1.82 34.81
CA TYR A 15 38.85 -2.34 34.72
C TYR A 15 38.01 -1.18 34.17
N GLY A 16 37.13 -1.31 33.19
CA GLY A 16 36.72 -2.42 32.36
C GLY A 16 35.89 -1.79 31.26
N ASP A 17 36.30 -2.01 30.02
CA ASP A 17 35.49 -1.76 28.85
C ASP A 17 34.34 -2.78 28.91
N GLU A 18 33.17 -2.35 29.41
CA GLU A 18 31.91 -3.09 29.30
C GLU A 18 31.46 -3.10 27.83
N SER A 19 32.28 -3.73 27.00
CA SER A 19 31.85 -4.33 25.76
C SER A 19 30.92 -5.48 26.14
N LEU A 20 29.62 -5.21 26.11
CA LEU A 20 28.57 -6.21 25.96
C LEU A 20 28.70 -6.89 24.56
N ALA A 21 29.86 -7.45 24.28
CA ALA A 21 30.05 -8.51 23.31
C ALA A 21 29.41 -9.76 23.91
N LEU A 22 28.08 -9.82 23.79
CA LEU A 22 27.28 -10.99 24.07
C LEU A 22 27.93 -12.20 23.39
N GLU A 23 28.33 -13.18 24.19
CA GLU A 23 28.80 -14.51 23.77
C GLU A 23 27.67 -15.34 23.11
N ASP A 24 27.03 -14.81 22.07
CA ASP A 24 26.09 -15.54 21.20
C ASP A 24 26.84 -16.39 20.14
N SER A 25 28.15 -16.52 20.26
CA SER A 25 29.03 -16.85 19.12
C SER A 25 29.04 -18.32 18.68
N TYR A 26 28.52 -19.29 19.43
CA TYR A 26 28.71 -20.70 19.02
C TYR A 26 27.53 -21.67 19.19
N ASN A 27 26.41 -21.27 19.80
CA ASN A 27 25.30 -22.19 20.05
C ASN A 27 23.96 -21.69 19.52
N ASN A 28 23.86 -21.42 18.21
CA ASN A 28 22.75 -21.89 17.36
C ASN A 28 22.73 -21.13 16.03
N ALA A 29 23.30 -21.75 14.99
CA ALA A 29 23.07 -21.40 13.60
C ALA A 29 21.61 -21.72 13.17
N ILE A 30 20.63 -21.19 13.90
CA ILE A 30 19.22 -21.52 13.70
C ILE A 30 18.48 -20.27 13.22
N ALA A 31 17.76 -20.46 12.12
CA ALA A 31 17.08 -19.38 11.42
C ALA A 31 16.02 -18.73 12.32
N ARG A 32 15.87 -17.41 12.22
CA ARG A 32 14.86 -16.62 12.94
C ARG A 32 13.65 -16.44 12.04
N VAL A 33 12.45 -16.63 12.55
CA VAL A 33 11.21 -16.35 11.81
C VAL A 33 10.67 -14.98 12.20
N ILE A 34 10.49 -14.11 11.22
CA ILE A 34 9.93 -12.76 11.38
C ILE A 34 8.57 -12.73 10.69
N LEU A 35 7.54 -12.24 11.37
CA LEU A 35 6.24 -11.98 10.77
C LEU A 35 6.18 -10.55 10.25
N VAL A 36 5.86 -10.40 8.97
CA VAL A 36 5.80 -9.12 8.25
C VAL A 36 4.44 -8.98 7.60
N ALA A 37 3.78 -7.86 7.82
CA ALA A 37 2.50 -7.56 7.17
C ALA A 37 2.68 -7.35 5.65
N ILE A 38 1.87 -8.02 4.82
CA ILE A 38 1.90 -7.82 3.36
C ILE A 38 1.06 -6.58 3.02
N ARG A 39 1.70 -5.58 2.40
CA ARG A 39 1.06 -4.29 2.09
C ARG A 39 0.30 -4.23 0.76
N ASN A 40 0.31 -5.30 -0.03
CA ASN A 40 -0.05 -5.24 -1.46
C ASN A 40 -1.51 -5.64 -1.78
N GLY A 41 -2.43 -5.61 -0.82
CA GLY A 41 -3.86 -5.85 -1.06
C GLY A 41 -4.70 -4.66 -0.65
N LEU A 42 -5.46 -4.11 -1.59
CA LEU A 42 -6.30 -2.90 -1.47
C LEU A 42 -7.41 -2.93 -0.40
N LEU A 43 -7.57 -4.02 0.35
CA LEU A 43 -8.48 -4.18 1.49
C LEU A 43 -7.96 -5.33 2.37
N PRO A 44 -8.28 -5.39 3.68
CA PRO A 44 -8.29 -6.67 4.39
C PRO A 44 -9.18 -7.61 3.59
N THR A 45 -8.58 -8.60 2.93
CA THR A 45 -9.32 -9.54 2.07
C THR A 45 -10.22 -10.47 2.90
N PHE A 46 -10.09 -10.39 4.23
CA PHE A 46 -10.69 -11.30 5.18
C PHE A 46 -11.23 -10.49 6.37
N PHE A 47 -12.43 -10.84 6.80
CA PHE A 47 -13.05 -10.34 8.02
C PHE A 47 -13.30 -11.52 8.95
N TYR A 48 -13.20 -11.28 10.25
CA TYR A 48 -13.67 -12.22 11.28
C TYR A 48 -14.60 -11.47 12.23
N GLY A 49 -15.90 -11.73 12.07
CA GLY A 49 -16.94 -10.84 12.59
C GLY A 49 -16.83 -9.47 11.91
N GLN A 50 -16.72 -8.41 12.72
CA GLN A 50 -16.53 -7.04 12.23
C GLN A 50 -15.06 -6.62 12.15
N ASN A 51 -14.13 -7.50 12.54
CA ASN A 51 -12.71 -7.15 12.60
C ASN A 51 -12.04 -7.37 11.24
N PRO A 52 -11.46 -6.33 10.61
CA PRO A 52 -10.65 -6.49 9.41
C PRO A 52 -9.38 -7.25 9.75
N LEU A 53 -9.02 -8.23 8.91
CA LEU A 53 -7.83 -9.03 9.09
C LEU A 53 -6.77 -8.74 8.02
N GLN A 54 -5.57 -8.40 8.46
CA GLN A 54 -4.40 -8.16 7.63
C GLN A 54 -3.61 -9.46 7.39
N LEU A 55 -3.25 -9.74 6.14
CA LEU A 55 -2.44 -10.90 5.78
C LEU A 55 -0.98 -10.70 6.24
N MET A 56 -0.48 -11.66 7.01
CA MET A 56 0.90 -11.73 7.48
C MET A 56 1.71 -12.71 6.62
N ARG A 57 3.00 -12.40 6.42
CA ARG A 57 3.98 -13.25 5.78
C ARG A 57 5.09 -13.59 6.75
N ALA A 58 5.46 -14.86 6.81
CA ALA A 58 6.65 -15.32 7.51
C ALA A 58 7.87 -15.13 6.61
N ILE A 59 8.94 -14.55 7.15
CA ILE A 59 10.26 -14.49 6.52
C ILE A 59 11.23 -15.24 7.43
N ILE A 60 11.92 -16.21 6.85
CA ILE A 60 12.98 -16.96 7.53
C ILE A 60 14.29 -16.21 7.27
N VAL A 61 14.93 -15.75 8.34
CA VAL A 61 16.22 -15.05 8.29
C VAL A 61 17.31 -15.99 8.77
N GLU A 62 18.28 -16.24 7.90
CA GLU A 62 19.44 -17.06 8.22
C GLU A 62 20.25 -16.46 9.37
N PRO A 63 20.88 -17.29 10.21
CA PRO A 63 21.75 -16.83 11.29
C PRO A 63 22.85 -15.92 10.76
N GLY A 64 23.13 -14.81 11.46
CA GLY A 64 24.17 -13.85 11.08
C GLY A 64 23.82 -12.94 9.90
N LYS A 65 22.72 -13.20 9.17
CA LYS A 65 22.26 -12.35 8.08
C LYS A 65 21.46 -11.17 8.63
N ARG A 66 21.96 -9.95 8.42
CA ARG A 66 21.18 -8.75 8.70
C ARG A 66 20.13 -8.58 7.60
N PHE A 67 18.87 -8.46 8.01
CA PHE A 67 17.77 -8.16 7.11
C PHE A 67 17.32 -6.73 7.38
N GLU A 68 17.63 -5.82 6.45
CA GLU A 68 17.23 -4.41 6.57
C GLU A 68 15.82 -4.22 6.00
N PHE A 69 14.88 -3.86 6.85
CA PHE A 69 13.56 -3.42 6.41
C PHE A 69 13.60 -1.92 6.15
N HIS A 70 13.27 -1.48 4.94
CA HIS A 70 13.23 -0.06 4.58
C HIS A 70 12.11 0.75 5.29
N SER A 71 11.40 0.17 6.26
CA SER A 71 10.42 0.88 7.06
C SER A 71 10.14 0.17 8.39
N PRO A 72 10.27 0.87 9.53
CA PRO A 72 10.17 0.29 10.88
C PRO A 72 8.73 -0.15 11.25
N ASN A 73 7.71 0.34 10.56
CA ASN A 73 6.30 0.02 10.86
C ASN A 73 5.85 -1.39 10.43
N PHE A 74 6.75 -2.23 9.93
CA PHE A 74 6.43 -3.55 9.38
C PHE A 74 6.93 -4.73 10.20
N MET A 75 7.74 -4.46 11.23
CA MET A 75 8.26 -5.49 12.12
C MET A 75 7.32 -5.67 13.29
N LEU A 76 6.91 -6.91 13.51
CA LEU A 76 5.92 -7.29 14.50
C LEU A 76 6.48 -8.24 15.54
N ASP A 77 7.73 -8.01 15.90
CA ASP A 77 8.57 -8.89 16.70
C ASP A 77 9.08 -10.14 15.98
N THR A 78 10.21 -10.63 16.48
CA THR A 78 10.73 -11.95 16.14
C THR A 78 9.89 -12.98 16.89
N LEU A 79 9.44 -14.04 16.20
CA LEU A 79 8.66 -15.07 16.88
C LEU A 79 9.53 -15.74 17.96
N PRO A 80 9.03 -15.89 19.20
CA PRO A 80 9.75 -16.62 20.22
C PRO A 80 10.01 -18.04 19.74
N ARG A 81 11.22 -18.52 19.98
CA ARG A 81 11.61 -19.86 19.59
C ARG A 81 11.01 -20.87 20.55
N ALA A 82 10.42 -21.94 20.02
CA ALA A 82 10.08 -23.08 20.84
C ALA A 82 11.29 -23.99 20.99
N PHE A 83 11.63 -24.32 22.23
CA PHE A 83 12.58 -25.36 22.54
C PHE A 83 11.82 -26.69 22.53
N PHE A 84 11.63 -27.24 21.34
CA PHE A 84 11.25 -28.64 21.20
C PHE A 84 12.53 -29.47 21.17
N SER A 85 12.56 -30.53 21.97
CA SER A 85 13.59 -31.54 21.89
C SER A 85 13.54 -32.21 20.50
N ALA A 86 14.64 -32.85 20.11
CA ALA A 86 14.85 -33.36 18.75
C ALA A 86 13.67 -34.25 18.27
N PRO A 87 13.40 -34.33 16.96
CA PRO A 87 12.36 -35.17 16.41
C PRO A 87 12.52 -36.62 16.90
N GLY A 88 11.61 -37.06 17.79
CA GLY A 88 11.68 -38.36 18.47
C GLY A 88 11.37 -38.25 19.97
N ASP A 89 11.65 -37.11 20.58
CA ASP A 89 11.29 -36.85 21.97
C ASP A 89 9.82 -36.46 22.05
N SER A 90 9.01 -37.29 22.71
CA SER A 90 7.66 -36.91 23.07
C SER A 90 7.74 -35.64 23.93
N PRO A 91 6.88 -34.63 23.67
CA PRO A 91 6.79 -33.49 24.57
C PRO A 91 6.51 -34.02 25.98
N PRO A 92 7.09 -33.40 27.03
CA PRO A 92 6.84 -33.84 28.40
C PRO A 92 5.31 -33.94 28.60
N GLU A 93 4.83 -35.08 29.09
CA GLU A 93 3.39 -35.39 29.23
C GLU A 93 2.60 -34.29 29.96
N ASN A 94 3.30 -33.45 30.73
CA ASN A 94 2.75 -32.37 31.52
C ASN A 94 2.79 -30.98 30.85
N SER A 95 3.04 -30.87 29.54
CA SER A 95 2.99 -29.57 28.86
C SER A 95 1.55 -29.05 28.80
N PRO A 96 1.27 -27.81 29.27
CA PRO A 96 -0.06 -27.19 29.17
C PRO A 96 -0.41 -26.79 27.72
N PHE A 97 0.54 -26.95 26.78
CA PHE A 97 0.34 -26.64 25.37
C PHE A 97 0.67 -27.84 24.49
N SER A 98 -0.20 -28.10 23.51
CA SER A 98 0.05 -28.99 22.40
C SER A 98 0.54 -28.16 21.20
N PRO A 99 1.72 -28.44 20.66
CA PRO A 99 2.17 -27.81 19.42
C PRO A 99 1.27 -28.25 18.26
N ARG A 100 0.97 -27.33 17.35
CA ARG A 100 0.22 -27.59 16.12
C ARG A 100 0.82 -26.77 14.98
N PRO A 101 1.28 -27.37 13.88
CA PRO A 101 1.80 -26.62 12.75
C PRO A 101 0.69 -25.76 12.12
N VAL A 102 1.01 -24.51 11.81
CA VAL A 102 0.12 -23.60 11.08
C VAL A 102 0.17 -23.98 9.60
N LYS A 103 -0.96 -24.38 9.04
CA LYS A 103 -1.11 -24.86 7.66
C LYS A 103 -1.68 -23.78 6.72
N GLY A 104 -2.42 -22.83 7.28
CA GLY A 104 -3.14 -21.79 6.55
C GLY A 104 -2.37 -20.48 6.39
N LYS A 105 -3.09 -19.48 5.87
CA LYS A 105 -2.61 -18.09 5.82
C LYS A 105 -2.71 -17.48 7.23
N ILE A 106 -1.63 -16.87 7.71
CA ILE A 106 -1.63 -16.15 8.98
C ILE A 106 -2.21 -14.76 8.74
N LEU A 107 -3.21 -14.40 9.52
CA LEU A 107 -3.82 -13.09 9.51
C LEU A 107 -3.66 -12.42 10.88
N ARG A 108 -3.78 -11.11 10.93
CA ARG A 108 -3.70 -10.32 12.16
C ARG A 108 -4.78 -9.24 12.16
N ASP A 109 -5.48 -9.05 13.28
CA ASP A 109 -6.42 -7.94 13.43
C ASP A 109 -5.74 -6.66 13.95
N GLU A 110 -6.51 -5.58 14.12
CA GLU A 110 -6.02 -4.31 14.65
C GLU A 110 -5.59 -4.39 16.12
N ALA A 111 -6.20 -5.29 16.91
CA ALA A 111 -5.83 -5.56 18.31
C ALA A 111 -4.54 -6.39 18.42
N GLY A 112 -4.01 -6.88 17.29
CA GLY A 112 -2.80 -7.66 17.21
C GLY A 112 -2.97 -9.15 17.46
N ARG A 113 -4.20 -9.65 17.52
CA ARG A 113 -4.52 -11.07 17.62
C ARG A 113 -4.29 -11.75 16.28
N PHE A 114 -3.78 -12.98 16.32
CA PHE A 114 -3.50 -13.75 15.12
C PHE A 114 -4.65 -14.70 14.79
N TYR A 115 -4.82 -14.97 13.50
CA TYR A 115 -5.80 -15.90 12.96
C TYR A 115 -5.15 -16.75 11.88
N GLU A 116 -5.69 -17.95 11.66
CA GLU A 116 -5.33 -18.83 10.56
C GLU A 116 -6.52 -18.98 9.62
N LYS A 117 -6.31 -18.73 8.33
CA LYS A 117 -7.29 -19.01 7.29
C LYS A 117 -6.92 -20.26 6.51
N ILE A 118 -7.81 -21.26 6.53
CA ILE A 118 -7.72 -22.50 5.76
C ILE A 118 -8.98 -22.61 4.90
N GLY A 119 -8.86 -22.48 3.58
CA GLY A 119 -10.02 -22.42 2.69
C GLY A 119 -10.93 -21.24 3.03
N SER A 120 -12.19 -21.52 3.37
CA SER A 120 -13.18 -20.53 3.84
C SER A 120 -13.17 -20.30 5.36
N GLN A 121 -12.54 -21.20 6.13
CA GLN A 121 -12.55 -21.14 7.58
C GLN A 121 -11.46 -20.19 8.10
N VAL A 122 -11.83 -19.33 9.04
CA VAL A 122 -10.91 -18.46 9.80
C VAL A 122 -11.03 -18.84 11.27
N ARG A 123 -9.90 -19.11 11.93
CA ARG A 123 -9.86 -19.48 13.34
C ARG A 123 -8.79 -18.67 14.09
N PRO A 124 -9.01 -18.29 15.36
CA PRO A 124 -8.00 -17.61 16.15
C PRO A 124 -6.77 -18.50 16.35
N LEU A 125 -5.61 -17.87 16.44
CA LEU A 125 -4.34 -18.49 16.81
C LEU A 125 -3.93 -17.97 18.19
N TYR A 126 -3.54 -18.86 19.10
CA TYR A 126 -3.21 -18.48 20.48
C TYR A 126 -1.81 -17.86 20.60
N LYS A 127 -0.78 -18.70 20.52
CA LYS A 127 0.61 -18.30 20.68
C LYS A 127 1.41 -18.90 19.55
N LEU A 128 2.00 -18.03 18.73
CA LEU A 128 2.86 -18.44 17.62
C LEU A 128 4.30 -18.52 18.09
N VAL A 129 4.98 -19.59 17.70
CA VAL A 129 6.39 -19.84 17.97
C VAL A 129 7.08 -20.31 16.69
N SER A 130 8.39 -20.05 16.59
CA SER A 130 9.23 -20.63 15.54
C SER A 130 9.63 -22.06 15.95
N GLY A 131 9.33 -23.03 15.09
CA GLY A 131 9.83 -24.39 15.19
C GLY A 131 11.30 -24.51 14.77
N PRO A 132 11.90 -25.70 14.97
CA PRO A 132 13.33 -25.94 14.72
C PRO A 132 13.71 -25.84 13.25
N HIS A 133 12.75 -25.96 12.32
CA HIS A 133 13.00 -25.90 10.88
C HIS A 133 12.55 -24.56 10.26
N GLY A 134 12.26 -23.55 11.09
CA GLY A 134 11.70 -22.27 10.64
C GLY A 134 10.22 -22.36 10.25
N ASP A 135 9.56 -23.46 10.59
CA ASP A 135 8.10 -23.61 10.53
C ASP A 135 7.43 -22.78 11.63
N ILE A 136 6.20 -22.33 11.39
CA ILE A 136 5.41 -21.62 12.40
C ILE A 136 4.49 -22.61 13.08
N VAL A 137 4.63 -22.71 14.40
CA VAL A 137 3.85 -23.60 15.25
C VAL A 137 2.95 -22.76 16.14
N GLU A 138 1.70 -23.18 16.28
CA GLU A 138 0.77 -22.68 17.29
C GLU A 138 0.87 -23.54 18.55
N LEU A 139 1.00 -22.91 19.72
CA LEU A 139 0.87 -23.57 21.02
C LEU A 139 -0.60 -23.52 21.46
N VAL A 140 -1.33 -24.62 21.26
CA VAL A 140 -2.75 -24.74 21.61
C VAL A 140 -2.88 -25.22 23.07
N PRO A 141 -3.65 -24.55 23.94
CA PRO A 141 -3.84 -25.02 25.31
C PRO A 141 -4.49 -26.42 25.36
N SER A 142 -3.93 -27.34 26.15
CA SER A 142 -4.35 -28.75 26.15
C SER A 142 -5.76 -28.98 26.71
N PHE A 143 -6.26 -28.10 27.59
CA PHE A 143 -7.65 -28.17 28.09
C PHE A 143 -8.70 -28.02 26.98
N GLN A 144 -8.38 -27.31 25.90
CA GLN A 144 -9.32 -27.07 24.81
C GLN A 144 -9.54 -28.30 23.92
N ARG A 145 -8.64 -29.29 23.99
CA ARG A 145 -8.77 -30.55 23.22
C ARG A 145 -9.88 -31.44 23.77
N ARG A 146 -10.17 -31.36 25.09
CA ARG A 146 -11.20 -32.19 25.73
C ARG A 146 -12.63 -31.70 25.45
N ALA A 147 -12.82 -30.41 25.22
CA ALA A 147 -14.14 -29.83 24.98
C ALA A 147 -14.77 -30.19 23.62
N GLY A 148 -14.02 -30.82 22.70
CA GLY A 148 -14.49 -31.13 21.35
C GLY A 148 -14.89 -32.59 21.09
N MET A 149 -14.84 -33.47 22.09
CA MET A 149 -14.93 -34.93 21.84
C MET A 149 -15.96 -35.69 22.69
N GLU A 150 -16.87 -35.01 23.37
CA GLU A 150 -18.06 -35.63 23.96
C GLU A 150 -19.30 -35.01 23.31
N ILE A 151 -19.70 -35.53 22.15
CA ILE A 151 -21.12 -35.52 21.76
C ILE A 151 -21.68 -36.79 22.42
N PRO A 152 -22.43 -36.68 23.52
CA PRO A 152 -23.11 -37.84 24.11
C PRO A 152 -24.05 -38.41 23.05
N GLY A 153 -24.08 -39.74 22.97
CA GLY A 153 -24.83 -40.50 21.98
C GLY A 153 -26.21 -39.91 21.68
N SER A 154 -26.41 -39.60 20.40
CA SER A 154 -27.71 -39.45 19.77
C SER A 154 -28.41 -40.82 19.80
N ASP A 155 -29.06 -41.14 20.91
CA ASP A 155 -30.15 -42.10 20.94
C ASP A 155 -31.51 -41.36 21.03
N LYS A 156 -32.45 -41.89 20.25
CA LYS A 156 -33.73 -41.35 19.82
C LYS A 156 -34.82 -41.36 20.94
N PRO A 157 -36.03 -40.81 20.68
CA PRO A 157 -36.74 -39.90 21.58
C PRO A 157 -37.77 -40.58 22.48
N SER A 158 -38.09 -39.93 23.60
CA SER A 158 -39.28 -40.20 24.42
C SER A 158 -40.22 -38.97 24.42
N PRO A 159 -41.56 -39.14 24.39
CA PRO A 159 -42.51 -38.04 24.19
C PRO A 159 -43.12 -37.51 25.51
N PHE A 160 -43.08 -36.18 25.69
CA PHE A 160 -43.97 -35.30 26.51
C PHE A 160 -44.16 -35.64 28.02
N PRO A 161 -44.70 -34.75 28.90
CA PRO A 161 -45.33 -33.42 28.72
C PRO A 161 -44.56 -32.27 29.41
N GLU A 162 -44.59 -31.03 28.93
CA GLU A 162 -45.62 -30.00 29.21
C GLU A 162 -45.90 -29.80 30.70
N GLU A 163 -45.08 -29.00 31.38
CA GLU A 163 -45.51 -28.23 32.57
C GLU A 163 -44.87 -26.83 32.56
N VAL A 164 -45.74 -25.84 32.61
CA VAL A 164 -45.50 -24.40 32.79
C VAL A 164 -45.49 -24.12 34.30
N PRO A 165 -44.60 -23.24 34.78
CA PRO A 165 -45.07 -22.09 35.57
C PRO A 165 -44.31 -20.83 35.10
N GLU A 166 -44.93 -19.76 34.61
CA GLU A 166 -45.78 -18.78 35.30
C GLU A 166 -45.22 -18.31 36.66
N ASN A 167 -44.93 -17.00 36.72
CA ASN A 167 -44.46 -16.18 37.85
C ASN A 167 -42.95 -16.13 38.16
N ALA A 168 -42.33 -15.02 37.75
CA ALA A 168 -41.70 -14.08 38.68
C ALA A 168 -41.51 -12.72 37.99
N GLU A 169 -42.39 -11.79 38.34
CA GLU A 169 -42.24 -10.37 38.12
C GLU A 169 -41.02 -9.80 38.86
N GLU A 170 -40.67 -8.57 38.47
CA GLU A 170 -40.07 -7.55 39.32
C GLU A 170 -38.56 -7.69 39.66
N ILE A 171 -37.74 -6.84 39.04
CA ILE A 171 -36.85 -5.87 39.71
C ILE A 171 -36.36 -4.91 38.61
N LEU A 172 -36.99 -3.74 38.55
CA LEU A 172 -36.46 -2.52 37.96
C LEU A 172 -35.75 -1.77 39.08
N GLU A 173 -34.41 -1.78 39.10
CA GLU A 173 -33.64 -0.84 39.93
C GLU A 173 -33.21 0.37 39.09
N GLU A 174 -33.96 1.44 39.36
CA GLU A 174 -33.73 2.82 38.99
C GLU A 174 -32.51 3.38 39.75
N VAL A 175 -31.41 3.66 39.03
CA VAL A 175 -30.27 4.39 39.59
C VAL A 175 -30.28 5.82 39.04
N GLN A 176 -30.86 6.73 39.82
CA GLN A 176 -30.72 8.18 39.62
C GLN A 176 -29.47 8.74 40.33
N PRO A 177 -28.90 9.84 39.82
CA PRO A 177 -27.61 10.36 40.27
C PRO A 177 -27.75 11.37 41.43
N SER A 178 -27.05 11.11 42.52
CA SER A 178 -26.94 12.03 43.65
C SER A 178 -25.88 13.11 43.38
N SER A 179 -26.35 14.33 43.18
CA SER A 179 -25.58 15.57 43.26
C SER A 179 -25.53 16.02 44.72
N GLU A 180 -24.35 16.04 45.36
CA GLU A 180 -24.17 16.86 46.56
C GLU A 180 -22.71 17.31 46.80
N ARG A 181 -22.51 18.59 46.46
CA ARG A 181 -21.74 19.63 47.17
C ARG A 181 -20.74 19.17 48.24
N ILE A 182 -19.44 19.35 47.94
CA ILE A 182 -18.46 19.74 48.96
C ILE A 182 -17.61 20.90 48.41
N ALA A 183 -17.86 22.08 48.95
CA ALA A 183 -16.99 23.25 48.85
C ALA A 183 -15.93 23.20 49.97
N LYS A 184 -14.65 23.02 49.62
CA LYS A 184 -13.48 23.37 50.46
C LYS A 184 -12.34 23.75 49.52
N LYS A 185 -12.08 25.06 49.36
CA LYS A 185 -11.05 25.85 50.06
C LYS A 185 -9.62 25.52 49.59
N LEU A 186 -9.11 26.45 48.79
CA LEU A 186 -7.73 26.65 48.33
C LEU A 186 -6.69 26.38 49.45
N PRO A 187 -5.52 25.87 49.07
CA PRO A 187 -4.31 26.63 49.34
C PRO A 187 -3.45 26.81 48.10
N ASP A 188 -2.91 28.02 47.97
CA ASP A 188 -1.78 28.37 47.12
C ASP A 188 -0.59 27.47 47.45
N SER A 189 -0.07 26.74 46.46
CA SER A 189 1.26 26.14 46.55
C SER A 189 1.84 25.86 45.17
N GLU A 190 2.85 26.66 44.87
CA GLU A 190 4.10 26.36 44.16
C GLU A 190 4.05 25.47 42.90
N ALA A 191 4.41 26.14 41.80
CA ALA A 191 4.68 25.59 40.49
C ALA A 191 5.81 24.55 40.51
N LEU A 192 5.45 23.27 40.51
CA LEU A 192 6.31 22.17 40.09
C LEU A 192 5.82 21.63 38.75
N SER A 193 6.71 21.67 37.76
CA SER A 193 6.52 21.25 36.37
C SER A 193 5.97 19.83 36.28
N ARG A 194 4.66 19.73 36.05
CA ARG A 194 3.95 18.46 35.82
C ARG A 194 4.27 17.96 34.41
N PRO A 195 4.66 16.69 34.21
CA PRO A 195 4.88 16.13 32.88
C PRO A 195 3.57 16.17 32.10
N ALA A 196 3.66 16.65 30.85
CA ALA A 196 2.52 16.91 29.97
C ALA A 196 1.58 15.70 29.89
N THR A 197 0.35 15.88 30.38
CA THR A 197 -0.76 14.94 30.16
C THR A 197 -0.88 14.68 28.65
N PRO A 198 -0.91 13.42 28.18
CA PRO A 198 -1.07 13.13 26.77
C PRO A 198 -2.37 13.79 26.27
N PRO A 199 -2.35 14.46 25.11
CA PRO A 199 -3.53 15.15 24.59
C PRO A 199 -4.68 14.14 24.44
N PRO A 200 -5.94 14.56 24.68
CA PRO A 200 -7.10 13.70 24.54
C PRO A 200 -7.10 13.08 23.14
N ALA A 201 -7.24 11.76 23.07
CA ALA A 201 -7.32 11.06 21.80
C ALA A 201 -8.58 11.53 21.07
N PHE A 202 -8.42 12.31 20.00
CA PHE A 202 -9.56 12.77 19.19
C PHE A 202 -10.13 11.57 18.40
N PRO A 203 -11.37 11.12 18.67
CA PRO A 203 -11.90 9.90 18.07
C PRO A 203 -12.21 10.06 16.56
N PHE A 204 -12.25 11.30 16.06
CA PHE A 204 -12.78 11.63 14.73
C PHE A 204 -11.74 11.57 13.61
N PHE A 205 -10.44 11.56 13.91
CA PHE A 205 -9.38 11.48 12.90
C PHE A 205 -8.13 10.78 13.43
N ARG A 206 -7.25 10.40 12.52
CA ARG A 206 -5.95 9.76 12.83
C ARG A 206 -4.85 10.39 11.99
N ALA A 207 -3.74 10.73 12.61
CA ALA A 207 -2.51 11.09 11.90
C ALA A 207 -1.87 9.83 11.27
N LEU A 208 -1.49 9.90 9.99
CA LEU A 208 -0.84 8.80 9.26
C LEU A 208 0.68 8.76 9.47
N PHE A 209 1.28 9.88 9.84
CA PHE A 209 2.70 9.98 10.18
C PHE A 209 2.87 10.42 11.64
N PRO A 210 3.95 10.02 12.31
CA PRO A 210 4.31 10.62 13.60
C PRO A 210 4.69 12.09 13.40
N GLY A 211 4.42 12.93 14.41
CA GLY A 211 4.82 14.33 14.38
C GLY A 211 6.35 14.48 14.29
N PRO A 212 6.87 15.45 13.51
CA PRO A 212 6.17 16.55 12.82
C PRO A 212 5.58 16.19 11.43
N GLY A 213 5.77 14.95 10.97
CA GLY A 213 5.36 14.47 9.65
C GLY A 213 6.54 14.04 8.78
N LEU A 214 6.31 13.87 7.49
CA LEU A 214 7.31 13.41 6.52
C LEU A 214 7.91 14.59 5.76
N GLN A 215 9.23 14.75 5.80
CA GLN A 215 9.90 15.85 5.11
C GLN A 215 9.83 15.70 3.58
N ARG A 216 9.31 16.72 2.88
CA ARG A 216 9.23 16.78 1.42
C ARG A 216 9.48 18.22 0.92
N PRO A 217 10.08 18.38 -0.27
CA PRO A 217 10.13 19.67 -0.93
C PRO A 217 8.74 20.02 -1.47
N ALA A 218 8.21 21.18 -1.10
CA ALA A 218 6.96 21.73 -1.64
C ALA A 218 7.28 22.97 -2.49
N GLN A 219 6.68 23.06 -3.68
CA GLN A 219 6.80 24.24 -4.52
C GLN A 219 5.88 25.35 -3.99
N TRP A 220 6.42 26.56 -3.80
CA TRP A 220 5.72 27.67 -3.18
C TRP A 220 4.41 28.02 -3.88
N GLY A 221 4.41 28.17 -5.21
CA GLY A 221 3.22 28.55 -5.97
C GLY A 221 2.06 27.56 -5.83
N ASP A 222 2.37 26.27 -5.72
CA ASP A 222 1.37 25.20 -5.60
C ASP A 222 0.67 25.18 -4.23
N PHE A 223 1.34 25.66 -3.17
CA PHE A 223 0.88 25.56 -1.79
C PHE A 223 0.91 26.90 -1.06
N LYS A 224 0.83 28.00 -1.81
CA LYS A 224 0.99 29.38 -1.33
C LYS A 224 0.02 29.71 -0.20
N GLN A 225 -1.24 29.30 -0.31
CA GLN A 225 -2.27 29.56 0.71
C GLN A 225 -1.91 28.93 2.07
N MET A 226 -1.41 27.69 2.07
CA MET A 226 -1.04 26.97 3.31
C MET A 226 0.27 27.48 3.92
N LEU A 227 1.23 27.89 3.09
CA LEU A 227 2.57 28.27 3.53
C LEU A 227 2.72 29.77 3.83
N LYS A 228 1.87 30.63 3.27
CA LYS A 228 1.93 32.09 3.45
C LYS A 228 1.94 32.53 4.92
N PRO A 229 1.10 31.99 5.82
CA PRO A 229 1.12 32.36 7.23
C PRO A 229 2.43 31.97 7.95
N GLN A 230 3.23 31.08 7.37
CA GLN A 230 4.43 30.51 7.98
C GLN A 230 5.73 31.17 7.51
N VAL A 231 5.66 32.11 6.56
CA VAL A 231 6.81 32.79 5.96
C VAL A 231 6.74 34.27 6.30
N ALA A 232 7.85 34.86 6.77
CA ALA A 232 7.91 36.27 7.14
C ALA A 232 7.76 37.23 5.94
N HIS A 233 8.33 36.87 4.79
CA HIS A 233 8.33 37.67 3.55
C HIS A 233 7.85 36.84 2.35
N PRO A 234 6.55 36.48 2.28
CA PRO A 234 6.00 35.64 1.21
C PRO A 234 6.15 36.27 -0.19
N GLU A 235 6.24 37.59 -0.28
CA GLU A 235 6.45 38.36 -1.51
C GLU A 235 7.85 38.18 -2.12
N ALA A 236 8.83 37.77 -1.32
CA ALA A 236 10.20 37.53 -1.81
C ALA A 236 10.35 36.15 -2.49
N LEU A 237 9.38 35.26 -2.32
CA LEU A 237 9.43 33.90 -2.85
C LEU A 237 8.82 33.85 -4.26
N LYS A 238 9.56 33.23 -5.19
CA LYS A 238 9.06 32.93 -6.54
C LYS A 238 8.17 31.68 -6.51
N ASP A 239 7.20 31.58 -7.41
CA ASP A 239 6.26 30.45 -7.44
C ASP A 239 6.97 29.12 -7.73
N GLU A 240 8.13 29.12 -8.39
CA GLU A 240 8.95 27.92 -8.65
C GLU A 240 9.84 27.52 -7.47
N GLN A 241 9.97 28.38 -6.45
CA GLN A 241 10.86 28.12 -5.33
C GLN A 241 10.37 26.92 -4.52
N ARG A 242 11.29 26.00 -4.23
CA ARG A 242 11.01 24.82 -3.41
C ARG A 242 11.42 25.07 -1.97
N LEU A 243 10.49 24.86 -1.06
CA LEU A 243 10.70 24.98 0.38
C LEU A 243 10.71 23.59 1.02
N PRO A 244 11.63 23.32 1.96
CA PRO A 244 11.57 22.10 2.75
C PRO A 244 10.40 22.19 3.73
N CYS A 245 9.47 21.23 3.67
CA CYS A 245 8.30 21.18 4.53
C CYS A 245 8.15 19.80 5.16
N TYR A 246 7.59 19.73 6.36
CA TYR A 246 7.02 18.50 6.92
C TYR A 246 5.57 18.37 6.44
N VAL A 247 5.25 17.25 5.81
CA VAL A 247 3.90 16.88 5.38
C VAL A 247 3.28 15.98 6.43
N GLN A 248 2.21 16.43 7.05
CA GLN A 248 1.43 15.62 7.98
C GLN A 248 0.07 15.34 7.35
N ILE A 249 -0.28 14.06 7.22
CA ILE A 249 -1.56 13.61 6.65
C ILE A 249 -2.44 13.07 7.76
N TYR A 250 -3.71 13.43 7.71
CA TYR A 250 -4.77 13.02 8.60
C TYR A 250 -5.83 12.26 7.82
N GLU A 251 -6.24 11.13 8.36
CA GLU A 251 -7.39 10.38 7.92
C GLU A 251 -8.60 10.71 8.80
N VAL A 252 -9.69 11.09 8.16
CA VAL A 252 -10.97 11.34 8.82
C VAL A 252 -11.67 9.99 9.07
N LYS A 253 -12.15 9.74 10.29
CA LYS A 253 -12.85 8.49 10.66
C LYS A 253 -14.37 8.62 10.62
N SER A 254 -14.89 9.83 10.78
CA SER A 254 -16.33 10.16 10.78
C SER A 254 -16.56 11.46 10.02
N ALA A 255 -17.77 11.69 9.53
CA ALA A 255 -18.08 12.97 8.89
C ALA A 255 -17.75 14.15 9.82
N LEU A 256 -17.04 15.16 9.31
CA LEU A 256 -16.51 16.27 10.11
C LEU A 256 -16.34 17.51 9.25
N ARG A 257 -16.64 18.70 9.78
CA ARG A 257 -16.34 19.97 9.10
C ARG A 257 -14.84 20.28 9.14
N LEU A 258 -14.31 20.85 8.06
CA LEU A 258 -12.89 21.18 7.93
C LEU A 258 -12.43 22.16 9.02
N GLU A 259 -13.28 23.10 9.42
CA GLU A 259 -13.03 24.06 10.50
C GLU A 259 -12.93 23.36 11.86
N SER A 260 -13.75 22.34 12.10
CA SER A 260 -13.66 21.53 13.32
C SER A 260 -12.37 20.72 13.35
N LEU A 261 -11.94 20.19 12.21
CA LEU A 261 -10.65 19.51 12.08
C LEU A 261 -9.47 20.49 12.29
N ALA A 262 -9.56 21.69 11.74
CA ALA A 262 -8.57 22.76 11.94
C ALA A 262 -8.47 23.18 13.40
N ALA A 263 -9.61 23.41 14.07
CA ALA A 263 -9.63 23.71 15.50
C ALA A 263 -8.96 22.61 16.34
N ALA A 264 -9.18 21.34 16.01
CA ALA A 264 -8.56 20.22 16.72
C ALA A 264 -7.05 20.07 16.46
N ILE A 265 -6.57 20.41 15.26
CA ILE A 265 -5.17 20.18 14.83
C ILE A 265 -4.28 21.41 15.03
N LEU A 266 -4.83 22.60 14.81
CA LEU A 266 -4.14 23.89 14.78
C LEU A 266 -4.52 24.76 15.99
N GLY A 267 -5.60 24.44 16.69
CA GLY A 267 -6.10 25.20 17.84
C GLY A 267 -7.16 26.25 17.49
N ASP A 268 -7.30 26.60 16.21
CA ASP A 268 -8.32 27.54 15.72
C ASP A 268 -9.00 27.00 14.45
N GLY A 269 -10.32 27.14 14.37
CA GLY A 269 -11.10 26.78 13.20
C GLY A 269 -10.93 27.76 12.03
N GLN A 270 -10.54 29.01 12.29
CA GLN A 270 -10.27 30.01 11.25
C GLN A 270 -9.03 29.65 10.41
N ASP A 271 -8.16 28.78 10.91
CA ASP A 271 -6.98 28.28 10.21
C ASP A 271 -7.28 27.13 9.24
N ALA A 272 -8.55 26.88 8.91
CA ALA A 272 -8.94 25.85 7.94
C ALA A 272 -8.22 25.97 6.58
N GLY A 273 -7.85 27.19 6.16
CA GLY A 273 -7.05 27.42 4.94
C GLY A 273 -5.62 26.86 4.97
N GLN A 274 -5.11 26.48 6.15
CA GLN A 274 -3.82 25.79 6.29
C GLN A 274 -3.92 24.27 6.11
N LEU A 275 -5.14 23.75 5.97
CA LEU A 275 -5.42 22.35 5.65
C LEU A 275 -5.87 22.23 4.19
N GLY A 276 -5.39 21.19 3.51
CA GLY A 276 -5.79 20.88 2.14
C GLY A 276 -6.33 19.45 2.02
N LEU A 277 -7.28 19.22 1.12
CA LEU A 277 -7.65 17.86 0.73
C LEU A 277 -6.47 17.19 0.04
N PHE A 278 -6.10 16.00 0.49
CA PHE A 278 -4.98 15.25 -0.04
C PHE A 278 -5.40 14.48 -1.31
N THR A 279 -5.51 15.23 -2.41
CA THR A 279 -5.87 14.71 -3.74
C THR A 279 -4.69 14.03 -4.43
N PHE A 280 -4.96 13.32 -5.54
CA PHE A 280 -3.89 12.75 -6.38
C PHE A 280 -2.90 13.78 -6.91
N GLU A 281 -3.38 14.99 -7.23
CA GLU A 281 -2.51 16.08 -7.67
C GLU A 281 -1.60 16.56 -6.53
N ALA A 282 -2.14 16.78 -5.33
CA ALA A 282 -1.36 17.15 -4.15
C ALA A 282 -0.32 16.08 -3.82
N ALA A 283 -0.71 14.80 -3.86
CA ALA A 283 0.20 13.68 -3.64
C ALA A 283 1.34 13.66 -4.68
N ARG A 284 1.04 13.89 -5.97
CA ARG A 284 2.06 13.98 -7.02
C ARG A 284 3.03 15.15 -6.81
N LYS A 285 2.50 16.33 -6.49
CA LYS A 285 3.31 17.53 -6.20
C LYS A 285 4.24 17.32 -4.99
N LEU A 286 3.80 16.55 -3.99
CA LEU A 286 4.57 16.21 -2.80
C LEU A 286 5.38 14.90 -2.92
N ARG A 287 5.28 14.18 -4.04
CA ARG A 287 5.88 12.84 -4.27
C ARG A 287 5.47 11.80 -3.22
N LEU A 288 4.16 11.71 -2.98
CA LEU A 288 3.50 10.85 -2.00
C LEU A 288 2.39 9.99 -2.63
N GLU A 289 2.47 9.68 -3.92
CA GLU A 289 1.46 8.91 -4.66
C GLU A 289 1.24 7.51 -4.05
N ALA A 290 2.31 6.92 -3.50
CA ALA A 290 2.25 5.63 -2.81
C ALA A 290 1.31 5.62 -1.59
N VAL A 291 1.03 6.78 -0.99
CA VAL A 291 0.09 6.90 0.14
C VAL A 291 -1.36 6.72 -0.35
N LEU A 292 -1.69 7.24 -1.53
CA LEU A 292 -3.03 7.11 -2.11
C LEU A 292 -3.30 5.73 -2.71
N GLN A 293 -2.28 5.07 -3.25
CA GLN A 293 -2.42 3.74 -3.85
C GLN A 293 -2.80 2.65 -2.85
N GLN A 294 -2.63 2.90 -1.55
CA GLN A 294 -2.87 1.91 -0.50
C GLN A 294 -4.32 1.89 0.01
N ARG A 295 -5.23 2.67 -0.58
CA ARG A 295 -6.57 2.87 -0.02
C ARG A 295 -7.72 2.33 -0.87
N PRO A 296 -8.80 1.87 -0.22
CA PRO A 296 -10.05 1.55 -0.89
C PRO A 296 -10.59 2.83 -1.54
N ARG A 297 -10.82 2.79 -2.85
CA ARG A 297 -11.46 3.92 -3.55
C ARG A 297 -12.93 3.90 -3.18
N LEU A 298 -13.36 4.82 -2.32
CA LEU A 298 -14.78 5.11 -2.16
C LEU A 298 -15.35 5.59 -3.50
N PRO A 299 -16.59 5.24 -3.85
CA PRO A 299 -17.23 5.75 -5.05
C PRO A 299 -17.27 7.29 -4.98
N LEU A 300 -16.55 7.93 -5.90
CA LEU A 300 -16.26 9.37 -5.96
C LEU A 300 -17.48 10.27 -6.25
N GLN A 301 -18.69 9.72 -6.33
CA GLN A 301 -19.86 10.40 -6.91
C GLN A 301 -20.88 10.91 -5.89
N ILE A 302 -20.59 10.91 -4.59
CA ILE A 302 -21.49 11.51 -3.60
C ILE A 302 -21.32 13.03 -3.66
N PRO A 303 -22.38 13.82 -3.95
CA PRO A 303 -22.33 15.27 -3.86
C PRO A 303 -21.88 15.68 -2.45
N ARG A 304 -20.82 16.48 -2.35
CA ARG A 304 -20.25 16.91 -1.07
C ARG A 304 -20.69 18.33 -0.76
N GLU A 305 -21.20 18.56 0.44
CA GLU A 305 -21.36 19.90 0.98
C GLU A 305 -19.95 20.54 1.12
N PRO A 306 -19.71 21.76 0.62
CA PRO A 306 -18.44 22.44 0.77
C PRO A 306 -18.00 22.51 2.24
N GLY A 307 -16.75 22.14 2.52
CA GLY A 307 -16.20 22.14 3.87
C GLY A 307 -16.52 20.90 4.72
N VAL A 308 -17.39 20.00 4.25
CA VAL A 308 -17.66 18.72 4.95
C VAL A 308 -16.72 17.62 4.43
N LEU A 309 -15.97 17.03 5.36
CA LEU A 309 -15.12 15.86 5.14
C LEU A 309 -15.92 14.60 5.44
N LEU A 310 -15.77 13.58 4.61
CA LEU A 310 -16.39 12.27 4.78
C LEU A 310 -15.41 11.28 5.45
N PRO A 311 -15.91 10.17 6.02
CA PRO A 311 -15.05 9.09 6.46
C PRO A 311 -14.07 8.66 5.37
N PHE A 312 -12.83 8.39 5.76
CA PHE A 312 -11.68 8.03 4.92
C PHE A 312 -11.12 9.13 4.02
N ASP A 313 -11.69 10.33 4.02
CA ASP A 313 -11.05 11.48 3.39
C ASP A 313 -9.69 11.74 4.03
N LEU A 314 -8.75 12.14 3.19
CA LEU A 314 -7.41 12.50 3.60
C LEU A 314 -7.25 14.02 3.54
N VAL A 315 -6.77 14.59 4.62
CA VAL A 315 -6.43 16.00 4.75
C VAL A 315 -4.96 16.08 5.05
N PHE A 316 -4.25 17.04 4.48
CA PHE A 316 -2.84 17.27 4.78
C PHE A 316 -2.60 18.70 5.25
N ARG A 317 -1.59 18.86 6.09
CA ARG A 317 -0.98 20.15 6.42
C ARG A 317 0.48 20.15 6.01
N LEU A 318 0.98 21.32 5.66
CA LEU A 318 2.40 21.56 5.42
C LEU A 318 2.92 22.44 6.55
N GLN A 319 4.03 22.04 7.14
CA GLN A 319 4.76 22.86 8.11
C GLN A 319 6.14 23.16 7.57
N LEU A 320 6.52 24.43 7.47
CA LEU A 320 7.85 24.82 7.01
C LEU A 320 8.90 24.18 7.94
N ALA A 321 9.86 23.43 7.38
CA ALA A 321 10.98 22.95 8.17
C ALA A 321 11.77 24.19 8.61
N LYS A 322 11.99 24.34 9.92
CA LYS A 322 12.61 25.52 10.54
C LYS A 322 13.76 26.00 9.65
N ALA A 323 13.65 27.24 9.16
CA ALA A 323 14.60 27.79 8.22
C ALA A 323 16.02 27.56 8.77
N PRO A 324 16.99 27.12 7.94
CA PRO A 324 18.37 27.15 8.37
C PRO A 324 18.61 28.59 8.81
N SER A 325 18.94 28.77 10.09
CA SER A 325 19.23 30.10 10.62
C SER A 325 20.23 30.75 9.68
N ARG A 326 19.97 32.00 9.27
CA ARG A 326 20.66 32.78 8.25
C ARG A 326 22.18 32.95 8.45
N ASN A 327 22.79 32.24 9.41
CA ASN A 327 24.19 32.32 9.82
C ASN A 327 25.07 31.16 9.34
N GLY A 328 24.57 30.23 8.52
CA GLY A 328 25.36 29.09 8.03
C GLY A 328 25.71 29.21 6.55
N THR A 329 26.88 29.77 6.23
CA THR A 329 27.58 29.57 4.95
C THR A 329 28.09 28.14 4.84
N ASP A 330 27.21 27.15 4.93
CA ASP A 330 27.58 25.75 4.72
C ASP A 330 27.28 25.38 3.28
N HIS A 331 28.35 25.37 2.49
CA HIS A 331 28.40 24.81 1.16
C HIS A 331 27.83 23.38 1.16
N TYR A 332 26.61 23.22 0.66
CA TYR A 332 26.12 21.93 0.17
C TYR A 332 26.92 21.58 -1.10
N ASN A 333 28.12 21.03 -0.91
CA ASN A 333 28.92 20.48 -1.98
C ASN A 333 28.40 19.08 -2.33
N GLY A 334 27.44 19.02 -3.25
CA GLY A 334 27.02 17.79 -3.92
C GLY A 334 28.05 17.34 -4.95
N GLN A 335 29.30 17.09 -4.54
CA GLN A 335 30.28 16.41 -5.38
C GLN A 335 30.23 14.91 -5.13
N SER A 336 29.57 14.26 -6.08
CA SER A 336 29.61 12.83 -6.31
C SER A 336 31.06 12.33 -6.29
N GLN A 337 31.37 11.43 -5.35
CA GLN A 337 32.60 10.64 -5.38
C GLN A 337 32.62 9.84 -6.70
N ARG A 338 33.47 10.24 -7.64
CA ARG A 338 34.07 9.32 -8.61
C ARG A 338 35.50 9.12 -8.16
N GLY A 339 35.79 7.87 -7.79
CA GLY A 339 37.11 7.41 -7.41
C GLY A 339 38.13 7.65 -8.52
N ALA A 340 39.32 8.02 -8.07
CA ALA A 340 40.54 8.12 -8.84
C ALA A 340 40.96 6.76 -9.41
N THR A 341 41.46 6.74 -10.65
CA THR A 341 42.67 6.00 -11.02
C THR A 341 43.35 6.66 -12.21
N ALA A 342 44.68 6.74 -12.09
CA ALA A 342 45.71 6.72 -13.14
C ALA A 342 45.83 7.89 -14.14
N THR A 343 46.75 8.79 -13.79
CA THR A 343 47.85 9.34 -14.62
C THR A 343 48.24 8.49 -15.84
N VAL A 344 48.27 9.11 -17.04
CA VAL A 344 49.37 9.02 -18.02
C VAL A 344 49.38 10.33 -18.85
N ASN A 345 50.58 10.88 -19.02
CA ASN A 345 50.96 12.05 -19.80
C ASN A 345 50.98 11.77 -21.31
N GLU A 346 50.62 12.76 -22.14
CA GLU A 346 51.24 13.10 -23.45
C GLU A 346 50.61 14.44 -23.92
N ARG A 347 51.28 15.59 -23.79
CA ARG A 347 52.29 16.25 -24.65
C ARG A 347 51.88 16.54 -26.11
N PHE A 348 51.82 17.85 -26.43
CA PHE A 348 52.15 18.56 -27.70
C PHE A 348 51.26 18.24 -28.94
N GLU A 349 50.74 19.15 -29.78
CA GLU A 349 50.94 20.58 -30.09
C GLU A 349 49.67 21.16 -30.77
N PRO A 350 49.56 22.51 -30.91
CA PRO A 350 48.48 23.23 -31.60
C PRO A 350 48.85 23.63 -33.04
N GLU A 351 47.88 23.77 -33.95
CA GLU A 351 47.83 24.56 -35.22
C GLU A 351 46.61 24.02 -36.01
N ALA A 352 45.93 24.68 -36.96
CA ALA A 352 45.68 26.06 -37.33
C ALA A 352 44.42 26.02 -38.23
N SER A 353 43.69 27.14 -38.25
CA SER A 353 42.82 27.72 -39.30
C SER A 353 42.39 26.94 -40.56
N LEU A 354 41.12 27.13 -40.94
CA LEU A 354 40.57 27.54 -42.27
C LEU A 354 39.18 26.87 -42.51
N ASN A 355 38.09 27.62 -42.57
CA ASN A 355 37.50 28.30 -43.74
C ASN A 355 36.69 27.37 -44.68
N ASN A 356 35.45 27.83 -44.95
CA ASN A 356 34.66 27.76 -46.20
C ASN A 356 33.23 27.25 -45.93
N ASN A 357 32.20 28.10 -45.89
CA ASN A 357 31.47 28.71 -47.01
C ASN A 357 30.80 27.67 -47.94
N THR A 358 29.48 27.87 -48.13
CA THR A 358 28.80 27.86 -49.45
C THR A 358 27.77 26.75 -49.75
N LEU A 359 26.60 27.25 -50.21
CA LEU A 359 25.58 26.70 -51.14
C LEU A 359 24.37 25.92 -50.61
N SER A 360 23.25 26.66 -50.64
CA SER A 360 21.87 26.21 -50.85
C SER A 360 21.69 25.28 -52.06
N PRO A 361 20.70 24.37 -52.04
CA PRO A 361 20.22 23.71 -53.26
C PRO A 361 19.08 24.50 -53.93
N PRO A 362 19.00 24.50 -55.27
CA PRO A 362 17.99 25.22 -56.04
C PRO A 362 16.70 24.42 -56.24
N TYR A 363 15.61 25.17 -56.39
CA TYR A 363 14.36 24.77 -57.03
C TYR A 363 14.63 24.35 -58.49
N ASN A 364 13.97 23.30 -58.96
CA ASN A 364 13.85 23.05 -60.39
C ASN A 364 12.41 22.63 -60.74
N GLU A 365 11.77 23.47 -61.53
CA GLU A 365 10.54 23.20 -62.28
C GLU A 365 10.91 22.45 -63.57
N SER A 366 10.16 21.42 -63.92
CA SER A 366 9.88 21.10 -65.32
C SER A 366 8.77 20.06 -65.38
N GLY A 367 7.68 20.42 -66.06
CA GLY A 367 6.51 19.57 -66.24
C GLY A 367 6.68 18.53 -67.34
N TRP A 368 5.76 17.58 -67.32
CA TRP A 368 5.33 16.81 -68.49
C TRP A 368 3.82 16.59 -68.41
N THR A 369 3.15 17.13 -69.41
CA THR A 369 1.79 16.80 -69.85
C THR A 369 1.72 15.36 -70.31
N GLN A 370 0.78 14.56 -69.76
CA GLN A 370 0.21 13.41 -70.47
C GLN A 370 -1.28 13.29 -70.13
N ASN A 371 -2.11 13.47 -71.17
CA ASN A 371 -3.53 13.12 -71.19
C ASN A 371 -3.72 11.61 -70.97
N PRO A 372 -4.75 11.18 -70.23
CA PRO A 372 -5.34 9.86 -70.41
C PRO A 372 -6.60 9.91 -71.31
N PRO A 373 -6.87 8.84 -72.08
CA PRO A 373 -7.95 8.78 -73.04
C PRO A 373 -9.32 8.51 -72.40
N ALA A 374 -10.35 8.94 -73.13
CA ALA A 374 -11.76 8.76 -72.84
C ALA A 374 -12.15 7.28 -72.63
N ALA A 375 -12.86 7.02 -71.53
CA ALA A 375 -13.62 5.79 -71.31
C ALA A 375 -15.03 6.12 -70.80
N LYS A 376 -15.99 5.54 -71.52
CA LYS A 376 -17.45 5.36 -71.40
C LYS A 376 -18.18 5.77 -70.09
N PRO A 377 -19.43 6.25 -70.21
CA PRO A 377 -20.30 6.50 -69.06
C PRO A 377 -20.87 5.18 -68.52
N GLU A 378 -20.36 4.74 -67.37
CA GLU A 378 -21.03 3.75 -66.53
C GLU A 378 -21.97 4.45 -65.54
N GLU A 379 -23.24 4.11 -65.72
CA GLU A 379 -24.36 4.06 -64.79
C GLU A 379 -24.07 4.50 -63.34
N PHE A 380 -24.63 5.66 -63.01
CA PHE A 380 -24.69 6.24 -61.68
C PHE A 380 -25.60 5.40 -60.77
N VAL A 381 -25.01 4.47 -60.01
CA VAL A 381 -25.64 3.86 -58.84
C VAL A 381 -25.22 4.67 -57.61
N PRO A 382 -26.14 5.35 -56.90
CA PRO A 382 -25.78 6.16 -55.75
C PRO A 382 -25.29 5.27 -54.58
N PRO A 383 -24.16 5.59 -53.93
CA PRO A 383 -23.73 4.87 -52.74
C PRO A 383 -24.65 5.23 -51.58
N ALA A 384 -25.46 4.25 -51.15
CA ALA A 384 -26.18 4.27 -49.89
C ALA A 384 -25.20 4.28 -48.71
N SER A 385 -24.58 5.43 -48.44
CA SER A 385 -23.82 5.70 -47.22
C SER A 385 -24.74 6.39 -46.23
N ARG A 386 -25.66 5.62 -45.63
CA ARG A 386 -26.36 6.04 -44.42
C ARG A 386 -25.37 6.03 -43.27
N ILE A 387 -24.72 7.16 -43.02
CA ILE A 387 -24.25 7.45 -41.67
C ILE A 387 -25.52 7.75 -40.87
N ASN A 388 -26.09 6.70 -40.25
CA ASN A 388 -27.11 6.82 -39.23
C ASN A 388 -26.46 7.50 -38.00
N THR A 389 -26.42 8.83 -37.99
CA THR A 389 -26.41 9.60 -36.73
C THR A 389 -27.85 9.72 -36.24
N GLY A 390 -28.50 8.58 -36.03
CA GLY A 390 -29.75 8.49 -35.31
C GLY A 390 -29.41 8.55 -33.83
N SER A 391 -29.61 9.71 -33.23
CA SER A 391 -29.57 9.95 -31.79
C SER A 391 -30.77 9.28 -31.14
N ASP A 392 -30.80 7.95 -31.15
CA ASP A 392 -31.71 7.20 -30.30
C ASP A 392 -31.10 7.18 -28.90
N ALA A 393 -31.73 7.92 -27.99
CA ALA A 393 -31.52 7.84 -26.54
C ALA A 393 -32.06 6.52 -25.98
N ASP A 394 -31.95 5.43 -26.76
CA ASP A 394 -32.43 4.10 -26.42
C ASP A 394 -31.36 3.36 -25.62
N SER A 395 -31.67 3.24 -24.34
CA SER A 395 -31.11 2.28 -23.40
C SER A 395 -29.61 2.46 -23.07
N ILE A 396 -29.37 3.06 -21.90
CA ILE A 396 -28.11 2.95 -21.16
C ILE A 396 -28.00 1.52 -20.59
N HIS A 397 -28.08 0.51 -21.46
CA HIS A 397 -27.77 -0.85 -21.08
C HIS A 397 -26.28 -1.07 -21.32
N PRO A 398 -25.52 -1.45 -20.28
CA PRO A 398 -24.10 -1.71 -20.45
C PRO A 398 -23.93 -2.82 -21.49
N LYS A 399 -23.01 -2.61 -22.44
CA LYS A 399 -22.67 -3.61 -23.45
C LYS A 399 -22.15 -4.87 -22.73
N ARG A 400 -22.65 -6.03 -23.14
CA ARG A 400 -22.28 -7.34 -22.56
C ARG A 400 -21.61 -8.31 -23.53
N ASP A 401 -21.43 -7.91 -24.78
CA ASP A 401 -20.91 -8.77 -25.83
C ASP A 401 -19.68 -8.17 -26.50
N ILE A 402 -18.72 -9.02 -26.86
CA ILE A 402 -17.54 -8.64 -27.64
C ILE A 402 -17.99 -8.24 -29.06
N PRO A 403 -17.56 -7.08 -29.61
CA PRO A 403 -17.97 -6.68 -30.94
C PRO A 403 -17.58 -7.71 -32.00
N ARG A 404 -18.53 -8.06 -32.88
CA ARG A 404 -18.37 -9.13 -33.89
C ARG A 404 -17.13 -8.96 -34.78
N GLN A 405 -16.73 -7.72 -35.07
CA GLN A 405 -15.54 -7.42 -35.89
C GLN A 405 -14.22 -7.93 -35.28
N PHE A 406 -14.15 -8.11 -33.96
CA PHE A 406 -12.97 -8.63 -33.27
C PHE A 406 -13.02 -10.14 -33.03
N LEU A 407 -14.19 -10.76 -33.24
CA LEU A 407 -14.44 -12.20 -33.12
C LEU A 407 -14.11 -12.91 -34.44
N LYS A 408 -12.83 -12.98 -34.78
CA LYS A 408 -12.36 -13.81 -35.90
C LYS A 408 -12.16 -15.24 -35.42
N LEU A 409 -13.15 -16.10 -35.64
CA LEU A 409 -13.18 -17.49 -35.15
C LEU A 409 -11.90 -18.29 -35.47
N HIS A 410 -11.28 -18.06 -36.63
CA HIS A 410 -10.06 -18.74 -37.07
C HIS A 410 -8.78 -18.27 -36.34
N GLU A 411 -8.81 -17.16 -35.59
CA GLU A 411 -7.67 -16.70 -34.80
C GLU A 411 -7.60 -17.35 -33.40
N PHE A 412 -8.66 -18.03 -32.97
CA PHE A 412 -8.71 -18.67 -31.66
C PHE A 412 -8.02 -20.04 -31.72
N ARG A 413 -6.96 -20.20 -30.91
CA ARG A 413 -6.17 -21.43 -30.80
C ARG A 413 -6.76 -22.41 -29.79
N PHE A 414 -7.52 -21.90 -28.82
CA PHE A 414 -8.11 -22.67 -27.73
C PHE A 414 -9.64 -22.47 -27.68
N SER A 415 -10.34 -23.49 -27.20
CA SER A 415 -11.78 -23.40 -26.93
C SER A 415 -12.05 -22.50 -25.72
N ARG A 416 -13.29 -22.04 -25.56
CA ARG A 416 -13.65 -21.22 -24.38
C ARG A 416 -13.57 -22.06 -23.10
N GLU A 417 -14.01 -23.30 -23.19
CA GLU A 417 -14.07 -24.27 -22.10
C GLU A 417 -12.67 -24.63 -21.60
N GLU A 418 -11.73 -24.85 -22.52
CA GLU A 418 -10.31 -25.11 -22.21
C GLU A 418 -9.67 -23.93 -21.48
N VAL A 419 -9.90 -22.71 -21.95
CA VAL A 419 -9.38 -21.51 -21.29
C VAL A 419 -9.98 -21.30 -19.90
N LEU A 420 -11.28 -21.55 -19.72
CA LEU A 420 -11.91 -21.49 -18.40
C LEU A 420 -11.37 -22.57 -17.45
N TYR A 421 -11.07 -23.76 -17.97
CA TYR A 421 -10.41 -24.82 -17.22
C TYR A 421 -9.02 -24.38 -16.76
N ASP A 422 -8.20 -23.84 -17.66
CA ASP A 422 -6.87 -23.33 -17.35
C ASP A 422 -6.89 -22.18 -16.33
N MET A 423 -7.85 -21.26 -16.45
CA MET A 423 -8.02 -20.18 -15.46
C MET A 423 -8.32 -20.72 -14.06
N ARG A 424 -9.23 -21.70 -13.94
CA ARG A 424 -9.52 -22.36 -12.66
C ARG A 424 -8.33 -23.17 -12.15
N LEU A 425 -7.56 -23.78 -13.05
CA LEU A 425 -6.35 -24.50 -12.70
C LEU A 425 -5.27 -23.54 -12.18
N GLU A 426 -5.12 -22.35 -12.76
CA GLU A 426 -4.22 -21.31 -12.25
C GLU A 426 -4.67 -20.77 -10.89
N GLU A 427 -5.97 -20.58 -10.68
CA GLU A 427 -6.54 -20.16 -9.39
C GLU A 427 -6.30 -21.19 -8.29
N SER A 428 -6.38 -22.49 -8.62
CA SER A 428 -6.15 -23.59 -7.68
C SER A 428 -4.68 -23.96 -7.49
N SER A 429 -3.85 -23.77 -8.53
CA SER A 429 -2.40 -24.06 -8.52
C SER A 429 -1.54 -22.91 -7.99
N GLN A 430 -2.17 -21.86 -7.44
CA GLN A 430 -1.50 -20.76 -6.72
C GLN A 430 -0.93 -21.21 -5.35
N GLY A 431 -0.25 -22.36 -5.33
CA GLY A 431 0.57 -22.85 -4.24
C GLY A 431 1.83 -22.01 -4.04
N TRP A 432 2.35 -22.05 -2.82
CA TRP A 432 3.36 -21.17 -2.24
C TRP A 432 4.67 -21.02 -3.07
N LEU A 433 5.09 -22.00 -3.87
CA LEU A 433 6.43 -21.99 -4.47
C LEU A 433 6.53 -21.32 -5.86
N ASN A 434 5.43 -21.11 -6.57
CA ASN A 434 5.45 -20.54 -7.92
C ASN A 434 5.67 -19.00 -8.02
N PRO A 435 5.20 -18.13 -7.09
CA PRO A 435 5.36 -16.68 -7.23
C PRO A 435 6.80 -16.20 -7.03
N PHE A 436 7.64 -16.96 -6.29
CA PHE A 436 9.02 -16.57 -6.00
C PHE A 436 9.92 -16.66 -7.24
N PHE A 437 9.82 -17.76 -8.01
CA PHE A 437 10.59 -17.93 -9.24
C PHE A 437 10.11 -17.03 -10.39
N ARG A 438 8.81 -16.68 -10.42
CA ARG A 438 8.27 -15.73 -11.40
C ARG A 438 8.70 -14.29 -11.12
N TRP A 439 8.74 -13.90 -9.85
CA TRP A 439 9.14 -12.56 -9.41
C TRP A 439 10.62 -12.25 -9.72
N LEU A 440 11.52 -13.21 -9.52
CA LEU A 440 12.96 -13.02 -9.74
C LEU A 440 13.36 -12.86 -11.22
N LYS A 441 12.64 -13.49 -12.16
CA LYS A 441 12.91 -13.35 -13.60
C LYS A 441 12.18 -12.16 -14.26
N GLY A 442 11.16 -11.57 -13.63
CA GLY A 442 10.25 -10.60 -14.25
C GLY A 442 10.64 -9.12 -14.13
N LEU A 443 11.22 -8.69 -13.01
CA LEU A 443 11.26 -7.27 -12.61
C LEU A 443 11.91 -6.28 -13.61
N PHE A 444 12.87 -6.73 -14.43
CA PHE A 444 13.52 -5.86 -15.44
C PHE A 444 12.93 -5.99 -16.85
N ALA A 445 12.41 -7.16 -17.23
CA ALA A 445 11.80 -7.38 -18.54
C ALA A 445 10.36 -6.84 -18.60
N GLU A 446 9.62 -6.93 -17.49
CA GLU A 446 8.22 -6.53 -17.37
C GLU A 446 8.03 -5.02 -17.61
N ASN A 447 8.94 -4.18 -17.10
CA ASN A 447 8.85 -2.73 -17.30
C ASN A 447 9.01 -2.31 -18.77
N LYS A 448 9.85 -2.99 -19.55
CA LYS A 448 10.01 -2.69 -20.98
C LYS A 448 8.80 -3.15 -21.79
N ALA A 449 8.29 -4.36 -21.50
CA ALA A 449 7.11 -4.90 -22.17
C ALA A 449 5.86 -4.05 -21.91
N LEU A 450 5.67 -3.59 -20.67
CA LEU A 450 4.58 -2.68 -20.30
C LEU A 450 4.69 -1.33 -21.01
N ARG A 451 5.88 -0.72 -21.06
CA ARG A 451 6.07 0.56 -21.79
C ARG A 451 5.80 0.41 -23.28
N LYS A 452 6.24 -0.69 -23.91
CA LYS A 452 5.97 -0.98 -25.32
C LYS A 452 4.46 -1.16 -25.55
N TRP A 453 3.79 -1.92 -24.69
CA TRP A 453 2.35 -2.10 -24.77
C TRP A 453 1.59 -0.79 -24.58
N GLN A 454 1.97 0.04 -23.60
CA GLN A 454 1.41 1.39 -23.42
C GLN A 454 1.61 2.28 -24.65
N ALA A 455 2.73 2.17 -25.35
CA ALA A 455 2.95 2.88 -26.61
C ALA A 455 2.00 2.39 -27.72
N LEU A 456 1.70 1.09 -27.80
CA LEU A 456 0.75 0.51 -28.77
C LEU A 456 -0.71 0.90 -28.49
N LEU A 457 -1.04 1.28 -27.26
CA LEU A 457 -2.36 1.79 -26.90
C LEU A 457 -2.58 3.23 -27.38
N ARG A 458 -1.51 4.04 -27.48
CA ARG A 458 -1.62 5.45 -27.90
C ARG A 458 -2.08 5.55 -29.36
N GLY A 459 -3.09 6.38 -29.60
CA GLY A 459 -3.63 6.65 -30.94
C GLY A 459 -4.72 5.69 -31.40
N LYS A 460 -5.09 4.69 -30.60
CA LYS A 460 -6.21 3.78 -30.87
C LYS A 460 -7.46 4.21 -30.12
N ASN A 461 -8.64 3.96 -30.70
CA ASN A 461 -9.89 4.16 -29.97
C ASN A 461 -10.06 3.13 -28.83
N ILE A 462 -10.97 3.38 -27.90
CA ILE A 462 -11.12 2.57 -26.67
C ILE A 462 -11.46 1.10 -27.00
N GLU A 463 -12.29 0.86 -28.02
CA GLU A 463 -12.66 -0.49 -28.46
C GLU A 463 -11.45 -1.25 -29.07
N GLU A 464 -10.67 -0.57 -29.92
CA GLU A 464 -9.43 -1.12 -30.49
C GLU A 464 -8.37 -1.38 -29.42
N GLN A 465 -8.26 -0.52 -28.41
CA GLN A 465 -7.37 -0.73 -27.28
C GLN A 465 -7.71 -2.03 -26.55
N LEU A 466 -8.99 -2.31 -26.31
CA LEU A 466 -9.45 -3.52 -25.61
C LEU A 466 -9.25 -4.80 -26.43
N TRP A 467 -9.65 -4.78 -27.70
CA TRP A 467 -9.84 -5.99 -28.50
C TRP A 467 -8.80 -6.21 -29.60
N ALA A 468 -8.08 -5.15 -30.02
CA ALA A 468 -7.07 -5.23 -31.06
C ALA A 468 -5.63 -5.14 -30.54
N VAL A 469 -5.39 -4.57 -29.36
CA VAL A 469 -4.04 -4.47 -28.77
C VAL A 469 -3.77 -5.64 -27.83
N ARG A 470 -2.89 -6.54 -28.28
CA ARG A 470 -2.45 -7.70 -27.51
C ARG A 470 -1.72 -7.29 -26.22
N PRO A 471 -2.17 -7.72 -25.02
CA PRO A 471 -1.41 -7.51 -23.79
C PRO A 471 -0.11 -8.34 -23.80
N PRO A 472 0.91 -7.96 -23.01
CA PRO A 472 2.13 -8.74 -22.90
C PRO A 472 1.83 -10.18 -22.43
N LYS A 473 2.51 -11.16 -23.04
CA LYS A 473 2.34 -12.59 -22.72
C LYS A 473 2.56 -12.84 -21.23
N GLY A 474 1.68 -13.63 -20.61
CA GLY A 474 1.73 -13.96 -19.18
C GLY A 474 1.43 -12.80 -18.21
N MET A 475 1.06 -11.60 -18.72
CA MET A 475 0.70 -10.45 -17.90
C MET A 475 -0.82 -10.19 -17.83
N LEU A 476 -1.65 -11.05 -18.42
CA LEU A 476 -3.11 -10.93 -18.32
C LEU A 476 -3.58 -10.87 -16.86
N SER A 477 -3.00 -11.71 -15.99
CA SER A 477 -3.32 -11.72 -14.55
C SER A 477 -2.57 -10.64 -13.75
N HIS A 478 -1.80 -9.75 -14.40
CA HIS A 478 -1.06 -8.70 -13.70
C HIS A 478 -2.02 -7.61 -13.21
N PRO A 479 -1.98 -7.19 -11.92
CA PRO A 479 -2.94 -6.24 -11.36
C PRO A 479 -3.09 -4.95 -12.17
N ALA A 480 -1.96 -4.35 -12.57
CA ALA A 480 -2.00 -3.11 -13.36
C ALA A 480 -2.68 -3.25 -14.73
N ILE A 481 -2.59 -4.43 -15.38
CA ILE A 481 -3.25 -4.66 -16.67
C ILE A 481 -4.73 -4.92 -16.46
N ARG A 482 -5.11 -5.69 -15.42
CA ARG A 482 -6.51 -5.90 -15.05
C ARG A 482 -7.20 -4.59 -14.66
N ASP A 483 -6.54 -3.76 -13.85
CA ASP A 483 -7.06 -2.45 -13.45
C ASP A 483 -7.26 -1.54 -14.67
N TRP A 484 -6.31 -1.54 -15.60
CA TRP A 484 -6.44 -0.83 -16.87
C TRP A 484 -7.60 -1.37 -17.72
N ALA A 485 -7.72 -2.69 -17.87
CA ALA A 485 -8.79 -3.31 -18.65
C ALA A 485 -10.17 -3.01 -18.05
N CYS A 486 -10.30 -3.09 -16.73
CA CYS A 486 -11.52 -2.76 -15.99
C CYS A 486 -11.95 -1.31 -16.23
N GLN A 487 -11.02 -0.34 -16.13
CA GLN A 487 -11.30 1.07 -16.41
C GLN A 487 -11.66 1.31 -17.88
N THR A 488 -10.93 0.69 -18.80
CA THR A 488 -11.14 0.84 -20.25
C THR A 488 -12.48 0.24 -20.69
N LEU A 489 -12.89 -0.89 -20.11
CA LEU A 489 -14.21 -1.49 -20.30
C LEU A 489 -15.32 -0.53 -19.83
N ALA A 490 -15.18 0.03 -18.62
CA ALA A 490 -16.14 1.00 -18.09
C ALA A 490 -16.27 2.24 -19.00
N MET A 491 -15.15 2.77 -19.49
CA MET A 491 -15.14 3.92 -20.40
C MET A 491 -15.78 3.63 -21.77
N ALA A 492 -15.71 2.39 -22.25
CA ALA A 492 -16.39 1.99 -23.49
C ALA A 492 -17.88 1.61 -23.31
N GLY A 493 -18.41 1.75 -22.09
CA GLY A 493 -19.80 1.45 -21.76
C GLY A 493 -20.09 -0.04 -21.55
N TYR A 494 -19.06 -0.86 -21.29
CA TYR A 494 -19.23 -2.26 -20.88
C TYR A 494 -19.41 -2.37 -19.37
N ASP A 495 -20.05 -3.45 -18.92
CA ASP A 495 -20.03 -3.84 -17.50
C ASP A 495 -18.69 -4.52 -17.17
N PRO A 496 -17.81 -3.91 -16.35
CA PRO A 496 -16.49 -4.48 -16.06
C PRO A 496 -16.54 -5.79 -15.28
N GLN A 497 -17.59 -6.03 -14.47
CA GLN A 497 -17.68 -7.26 -13.67
C GLN A 497 -17.89 -8.48 -14.58
N THR A 498 -18.74 -8.32 -15.59
CA THR A 498 -19.04 -9.37 -16.57
C THR A 498 -17.96 -9.47 -17.65
N MET A 499 -17.46 -8.32 -18.13
CA MET A 499 -16.59 -8.30 -19.31
C MET A 499 -15.10 -8.47 -19.02
N LEU A 500 -14.63 -8.26 -17.78
CA LEU A 500 -13.23 -8.49 -17.46
C LEU A 500 -12.84 -9.98 -17.61
N PRO A 501 -13.61 -10.96 -17.09
CA PRO A 501 -13.37 -12.38 -17.37
C PRO A 501 -13.41 -12.71 -18.86
N GLU A 502 -14.40 -12.20 -19.61
CA GLU A 502 -14.52 -12.46 -21.05
C GLU A 502 -13.35 -11.84 -21.85
N TRP A 503 -12.83 -10.70 -21.41
CA TRP A 503 -11.62 -10.09 -21.97
C TRP A 503 -10.37 -10.96 -21.73
N GLU A 504 -10.22 -11.52 -20.52
CA GLU A 504 -9.13 -12.45 -20.22
C GLU A 504 -9.23 -13.73 -21.06
N VAL A 505 -10.44 -14.29 -21.16
CA VAL A 505 -10.73 -15.46 -21.99
C VAL A 505 -10.40 -15.18 -23.45
N PHE A 506 -10.84 -14.05 -23.99
CA PHE A 506 -10.59 -13.65 -25.38
C PHE A 506 -9.09 -13.66 -25.72
N TRP A 507 -8.26 -13.06 -24.88
CA TRP A 507 -6.81 -13.00 -25.13
C TRP A 507 -6.10 -14.33 -24.91
N ARG A 508 -6.50 -15.11 -23.89
CA ARG A 508 -5.98 -16.49 -23.69
C ARG A 508 -6.30 -17.39 -24.88
N ARG A 509 -7.51 -17.29 -25.45
CA ARG A 509 -7.88 -18.02 -26.69
C ARG A 509 -6.99 -17.64 -27.87
N LYS A 510 -6.46 -16.42 -27.92
CA LYS A 510 -5.45 -15.97 -28.91
C LYS A 510 -4.01 -16.37 -28.55
N GLY A 511 -3.82 -17.14 -27.48
CA GLY A 511 -2.52 -17.65 -27.01
C GLY A 511 -1.60 -16.59 -26.42
N VAL A 512 -2.17 -15.57 -25.77
CA VAL A 512 -1.46 -14.61 -24.89
C VAL A 512 -1.31 -15.20 -23.51
#